data_AF-A0A442EUC0-F1
#
_entry.id   AF-A0A442EUC0-F1
#
_cell.length_a   1.000
_cell.length_b   1.000
_cell.length_c   1.000
_cell.angle_alpha   90.00
_cell.angle_beta   90.00
_cell.angle_gamma   90.00
#
_symmetry.space_group_name_H-M   'P 1'
#
loop_
_entity.id
_entity.type
_entity.pdbx_description
1 polymer ?
#
loop_
_entity_poly.entity_id
_entity_poly.type
_entity_poly.pdbx_seq_one_letter_code
_entity_poly.pdbx_strand_id
1 'polypeptide(L)'
;MDKNVRGILIPGAPIVLKRGRHSIRGGFGVRHIWARHQTEILARGYSAEEDVAKYVADIVRPGSPVFCEFGHIRNVRVTVVRTTIGIAVLEHKTHGDDVHYSVVTAFAQRNAHGTRVGTVLAHHPAAAQLPENETPTEPA
;
A
#
# COMPACT_ATOMS: atom_id res chain seq x y z
N MET A 1 21.80 21.90 7.44
CA MET A 1 22.14 20.60 8.06
C MET A 1 21.26 19.55 7.44
N ASP A 2 21.61 19.20 6.22
CA ASP A 2 20.82 18.42 5.29
C ASP A 2 21.02 16.95 5.63
N LYS A 3 20.05 16.40 6.35
CA LYS A 3 20.03 14.97 6.63
C LYS A 3 19.74 14.25 5.32
N ASN A 4 20.81 13.75 4.71
CA ASN A 4 20.79 12.91 3.52
C ASN A 4 20.05 11.60 3.85
N VAL A 5 18.72 11.64 3.81
CA VAL A 5 17.87 10.46 3.87
C VAL A 5 18.07 9.75 2.55
N ARG A 6 18.93 8.72 2.53
CA ARG A 6 18.95 7.73 1.46
C ARG A 6 17.60 7.01 1.48
N GLY A 7 16.59 7.66 0.90
CA GLY A 7 15.25 7.14 0.78
C GLY A 7 15.29 5.92 -0.12
N ILE A 8 14.74 4.81 0.36
CA ILE A 8 14.48 3.68 -0.52
C ILE A 8 13.38 4.13 -1.48
N LEU A 9 13.71 4.18 -2.78
CA LEU A 9 12.74 4.45 -3.82
C LEU A 9 11.89 3.18 -4.02
N ILE A 10 10.64 3.25 -3.58
CA ILE A 10 9.63 2.23 -3.83
C ILE A 10 8.89 2.66 -5.10
N PRO A 11 8.97 1.89 -6.20
CA PRO A 11 8.33 2.27 -7.46
C PRO A 11 6.81 2.39 -7.27
N GLY A 12 6.20 3.35 -7.96
CA GLY A 12 4.75 3.46 -7.98
C GLY A 12 4.14 2.23 -8.64
N ALA A 13 3.28 1.51 -7.93
CA ALA A 13 2.54 0.38 -8.47
C ALA A 13 1.15 0.29 -7.80
N PRO A 14 0.14 -0.30 -8.48
CA PRO A 14 -1.17 -0.50 -7.90
C PRO A 14 -1.11 -1.29 -6.59
N ILE A 15 -1.89 -0.87 -5.59
CA ILE A 15 -2.09 -1.63 -4.36
C ILE A 15 -3.36 -2.45 -4.50
N VAL A 16 -3.23 -3.76 -4.42
CA VAL A 16 -4.30 -4.72 -4.63
C VAL A 16 -4.62 -5.42 -3.32
N LEU A 17 -5.87 -5.26 -2.88
CA LEU A 17 -6.43 -6.03 -1.77
C LEU A 17 -7.39 -7.08 -2.34
N LYS A 18 -7.01 -8.36 -2.23
CA LYS A 18 -7.88 -9.46 -2.66
C LYS A 18 -9.01 -9.66 -1.66
N ARG A 19 -10.21 -10.04 -2.11
CA ARG A 19 -11.30 -10.50 -1.22
C ARG A 19 -10.83 -11.65 -0.33
N GLY A 20 -10.06 -12.55 -0.91
CA GLY A 20 -9.33 -13.60 -0.21
C GLY A 20 -10.23 -14.61 0.50
N ARG A 21 -9.63 -15.36 1.43
CA ARG A 21 -10.32 -16.37 2.25
C ARG A 21 -9.62 -16.54 3.58
N HIS A 22 -10.37 -16.84 4.61
CA HIS A 22 -9.86 -17.28 5.90
C HIS A 22 -9.97 -18.81 5.99
N SER A 23 -8.89 -19.49 6.36
CA SER A 23 -8.91 -20.93 6.65
C SER A 23 -8.08 -21.23 7.90
N ILE A 24 -8.33 -22.38 8.53
CA ILE A 24 -7.65 -22.81 9.77
C ILE A 24 -6.11 -22.90 9.58
N ARG A 25 -5.66 -23.21 8.36
CA ARG A 25 -4.23 -23.29 7.99
C ARG A 25 -3.62 -21.95 7.56
N GLY A 26 -4.37 -20.86 7.63
CA GLY A 26 -3.96 -19.54 7.19
C GLY A 26 -4.97 -18.90 6.23
N GLY A 27 -4.80 -17.61 5.96
CA GLY A 27 -5.67 -16.89 5.03
C GLY A 27 -4.99 -15.66 4.47
N PHE A 28 -5.66 -15.01 3.53
CA PHE A 28 -5.21 -13.76 2.94
C PHE A 28 -6.42 -12.88 2.58
N GLY A 29 -6.17 -11.60 2.35
CA GLY A 29 -7.16 -10.66 1.86
C GLY A 29 -8.19 -10.20 2.89
N VAL A 30 -9.24 -9.52 2.41
CA VAL A 30 -10.31 -8.90 3.20
C VAL A 30 -10.83 -9.82 4.29
N ARG A 31 -11.26 -11.04 3.91
CA ARG A 31 -11.83 -12.02 4.84
C ARG A 31 -10.87 -12.44 5.95
N HIS A 32 -9.58 -12.55 5.63
CA HIS A 32 -8.59 -12.94 6.62
C HIS A 32 -8.29 -11.80 7.59
N ILE A 33 -8.15 -10.58 7.07
CA ILE A 33 -7.96 -9.37 7.87
C ILE A 33 -9.14 -9.18 8.82
N TRP A 34 -10.37 -9.24 8.31
CA TRP A 34 -11.58 -9.14 9.12
C TRP A 34 -11.60 -10.23 10.20
N ALA A 35 -11.52 -11.50 9.83
CA ALA A 35 -11.60 -12.61 10.79
C ALA A 35 -10.52 -12.57 11.90
N ARG A 36 -9.36 -11.95 11.66
CA ARG A 36 -8.26 -11.86 12.64
C ARG A 36 -8.25 -10.56 13.43
N HIS A 37 -8.71 -9.46 12.84
CA HIS A 37 -8.58 -8.10 13.38
C HIS A 37 -9.92 -7.38 13.54
N GLN A 38 -11.05 -8.09 13.40
CA GLN A 38 -12.39 -7.52 13.49
C GLN A 38 -12.58 -6.65 14.72
N THR A 39 -12.25 -7.14 15.92
CA THR A 39 -12.42 -6.39 17.17
C THR A 39 -11.69 -5.04 17.13
N GLU A 40 -10.48 -5.03 16.57
CA GLU A 40 -9.66 -3.82 16.50
C GLU A 40 -10.15 -2.86 15.41
N ILE A 41 -10.65 -3.39 14.29
CA ILE A 41 -11.22 -2.63 13.18
C ILE A 41 -12.54 -1.98 13.62
N LEU A 42 -13.40 -2.72 14.32
CA LEU A 42 -14.64 -2.23 14.93
C LEU A 42 -14.38 -1.09 15.91
N ALA A 43 -13.37 -1.23 16.77
CA ALA A 43 -13.00 -0.19 17.73
C ALA A 43 -12.57 1.14 17.08
N ARG A 44 -12.27 1.15 15.78
CA ARG A 44 -11.91 2.36 15.02
C ARG A 44 -13.07 2.97 14.22
N GLY A 45 -14.27 2.41 14.35
CA GLY A 45 -15.47 2.94 13.70
C GLY A 45 -15.77 2.38 12.33
N TYR A 46 -15.04 1.35 11.88
CA TYR A 46 -15.45 0.55 10.73
C TYR A 46 -16.45 -0.50 11.20
N SER A 47 -17.51 -0.76 10.43
CA SER A 47 -18.68 -1.49 10.94
C SER A 47 -18.86 -2.87 10.30
N ALA A 48 -18.27 -3.11 9.13
CA ALA A 48 -18.47 -4.35 8.40
C ALA A 48 -17.22 -4.87 7.67
N GLU A 49 -17.27 -6.10 7.17
CA GLU A 49 -16.17 -6.72 6.42
C GLU A 49 -15.81 -5.89 5.17
N GLU A 50 -16.82 -5.28 4.54
CA GLU A 50 -16.65 -4.45 3.35
C GLU A 50 -15.81 -3.19 3.64
N ASP A 51 -15.80 -2.73 4.91
CA ASP A 51 -15.03 -1.57 5.33
C ASP A 51 -13.53 -1.85 5.45
N VAL A 52 -13.09 -3.11 5.36
CA VAL A 52 -11.65 -3.43 5.40
C VAL A 52 -10.90 -2.77 4.25
N ALA A 53 -11.52 -2.65 3.06
CA ALA A 53 -10.90 -1.95 1.94
C ALA A 53 -10.67 -0.48 2.26
N LYS A 54 -11.65 0.17 2.91
CA LYS A 54 -11.54 1.55 3.38
C LYS A 54 -10.49 1.70 4.47
N TYR A 55 -10.48 0.79 5.45
CA TYR A 55 -9.46 0.76 6.51
C TYR A 55 -8.04 0.68 5.94
N VAL A 56 -7.82 -0.20 4.96
CA VAL A 56 -6.52 -0.31 4.29
C VAL A 56 -6.18 0.96 3.51
N ALA A 57 -7.14 1.57 2.82
CA ALA A 57 -6.94 2.83 2.09
C ALA A 57 -6.58 3.99 3.03
N ASP A 58 -7.18 4.06 4.22
CA ASP A 58 -6.90 5.08 5.23
C ASP A 58 -5.49 4.92 5.84
N ILE A 59 -4.95 3.70 5.85
CA ILE A 59 -3.56 3.42 6.24
C ILE A 59 -2.62 3.73 5.08
N VAL A 60 -2.92 3.27 3.87
CA VAL A 60 -2.06 3.39 2.69
C VAL A 60 -2.48 4.58 1.83
N ARG A 61 -2.30 5.77 2.40
CA ARG A 61 -2.56 7.06 1.74
C ARG A 61 -1.27 7.83 1.46
N PRO A 62 -1.29 8.80 0.54
CA PRO A 62 -0.17 9.71 0.35
C PRO A 62 0.28 10.36 1.67
N GLY A 63 1.59 10.42 1.89
CA GLY A 63 2.20 10.90 3.12
C GLY A 63 2.30 9.86 4.24
N SER A 64 1.67 8.68 4.11
CA SER A 64 1.80 7.63 5.12
C SER A 64 3.26 7.16 5.23
N PRO A 65 3.84 7.14 6.45
CA PRO A 65 5.22 6.73 6.61
C PRO A 65 5.37 5.22 6.37
N VAL A 66 6.40 4.90 5.61
CA VAL A 66 6.76 3.54 5.23
C VAL A 66 7.91 3.07 6.10
N PHE A 67 7.73 1.90 6.69
CA PHE A 67 8.66 1.16 7.53
C PHE A 67 9.06 -0.11 6.78
N CYS A 68 10.34 -0.45 6.85
CA CYS A 68 10.82 -1.74 6.39
C CYS A 68 11.11 -2.56 7.63
N GLU A 69 10.27 -3.55 7.93
CA GLU A 69 10.59 -4.53 8.97
C GLU A 69 11.32 -5.72 8.33
N PHE A 70 12.60 -5.80 8.67
CA PHE A 70 13.48 -6.96 8.66
C PHE A 70 13.38 -7.95 7.50
N GLY A 71 14.40 -7.83 6.65
CA GLY A 71 15.13 -9.00 6.19
C GLY A 71 14.60 -9.56 4.89
N HIS A 72 15.55 -9.88 4.01
CA HIS A 72 15.37 -10.85 2.96
C HIS A 72 14.64 -12.09 3.49
N ILE A 73 13.31 -12.14 3.38
CA ILE A 73 12.59 -13.42 3.27
C ILE A 73 12.86 -13.88 1.83
N ARG A 74 14.13 -14.20 1.59
CA ARG A 74 14.86 -14.72 0.43
C ARG A 74 14.55 -14.21 -0.99
N ASN A 75 13.42 -13.58 -1.30
CA ASN A 75 13.04 -13.00 -2.59
C ASN A 75 11.82 -12.05 -2.54
N VAL A 76 11.26 -11.76 -1.35
CA VAL A 76 10.01 -10.99 -1.21
C VAL A 76 10.27 -9.63 -0.55
N ARG A 77 10.01 -8.52 -1.26
CA ARG A 77 10.10 -7.16 -0.69
C ARG A 77 8.80 -6.84 0.05
N VAL A 78 8.84 -6.92 1.37
CA VAL A 78 7.71 -6.54 2.24
C VAL A 78 7.85 -5.08 2.63
N THR A 79 6.77 -4.31 2.47
CA THR A 79 6.67 -2.89 2.78
C THR A 79 5.60 -2.68 3.85
N VAL A 80 5.96 -2.09 4.98
CA VAL A 80 5.02 -1.83 6.06
C VAL A 80 4.62 -0.37 6.04
N VAL A 81 3.35 -0.07 5.90
CA VAL A 81 2.82 1.30 5.97
C VAL A 81 2.20 1.50 7.34
N ARG A 82 2.61 2.54 8.06
CA ARG A 82 2.14 2.81 9.41
C ARG A 82 1.52 4.19 9.48
N THR A 83 0.36 4.29 10.09
CA THR A 83 -0.28 5.57 10.41
C THR A 83 -0.79 5.55 11.85
N THR A 84 -1.39 6.66 12.30
CA THR A 84 -2.14 6.68 13.55
C THR A 84 -3.37 5.76 13.52
N ILE A 85 -3.85 5.42 12.33
CA ILE A 85 -5.03 4.58 12.06
C ILE A 85 -4.66 3.10 12.10
N GLY A 86 -3.43 2.69 11.79
CA GLY A 86 -3.03 1.28 11.86
C GLY A 86 -1.77 0.97 11.07
N ILE A 87 -1.55 -0.33 10.86
CA ILE A 87 -0.43 -0.88 10.10
C ILE A 87 -0.96 -1.73 8.97
N ALA A 88 -0.43 -1.53 7.77
CA ALA A 88 -0.71 -2.35 6.59
C ALA A 88 0.60 -2.95 6.08
N VAL A 89 0.61 -4.25 5.84
CA VAL A 89 1.77 -4.99 5.33
C VAL A 89 1.51 -5.31 3.86
N LEU A 90 2.39 -4.81 3.01
CA LEU A 90 2.33 -4.95 1.56
C LEU A 90 3.45 -5.87 1.08
N GLU A 91 3.14 -6.74 0.15
CA GLU A 91 4.08 -7.60 -0.54
C GLU A 91 4.24 -7.13 -1.97
N HIS A 92 5.47 -6.80 -2.39
CA HIS A 92 5.75 -6.48 -3.78
C HIS A 92 5.71 -7.75 -4.64
N LYS A 93 4.78 -7.82 -5.59
CA LYS A 93 4.64 -8.92 -6.54
C LYS A 93 4.93 -8.46 -7.96
N THR A 94 5.84 -9.18 -8.59
CA THR A 94 6.19 -9.09 -10.01
C THR A 94 5.77 -10.40 -10.66
N HIS A 95 4.82 -10.35 -11.60
CA HIS A 95 4.39 -11.49 -12.40
C HIS A 95 4.45 -11.10 -13.89
N GLY A 96 5.52 -11.46 -14.58
CA GLY A 96 5.79 -10.94 -15.92
C GLY A 96 5.99 -9.42 -15.86
N ASP A 97 5.29 -8.68 -16.71
CA ASP A 97 5.28 -7.20 -16.72
C ASP A 97 4.35 -6.57 -15.67
N ASP A 98 3.50 -7.37 -14.99
CA ASP A 98 2.59 -6.86 -13.97
C ASP A 98 3.30 -6.70 -12.62
N VAL A 99 3.43 -5.44 -12.21
CA VAL A 99 3.98 -5.04 -10.90
C VAL A 99 2.85 -4.52 -10.02
N HIS A 100 2.64 -5.12 -8.85
CA HIS A 100 1.66 -4.64 -7.87
C HIS A 100 2.07 -4.91 -6.43
N TYR A 101 1.53 -4.12 -5.51
CA TYR A 101 1.62 -4.37 -4.07
C TYR A 101 0.40 -5.16 -3.60
N SER A 102 0.59 -6.40 -3.17
CA SER A 102 -0.47 -7.21 -2.57
C SER A 102 -0.56 -6.93 -1.07
N VAL A 103 -1.73 -6.55 -0.57
CA VAL A 103 -1.95 -6.41 0.87
C VAL A 103 -1.98 -7.79 1.51
N VAL A 104 -1.03 -8.05 2.41
CA VAL A 104 -0.89 -9.32 3.14
C VAL A 104 -1.77 -9.31 4.39
N THR A 105 -1.67 -8.23 5.18
CA THR A 105 -2.46 -8.04 6.39
C THR A 105 -2.59 -6.55 6.75
N ALA A 106 -3.58 -6.21 7.57
CA ALA A 106 -3.70 -4.90 8.20
C ALA A 106 -4.27 -5.05 9.61
N PHE A 107 -3.70 -4.32 10.57
CA PHE A 107 -4.05 -4.46 11.99
C PHE A 107 -3.80 -3.16 12.76
N ALA A 108 -4.33 -3.08 13.97
CA ALA A 108 -4.36 -1.84 14.73
C ALA A 108 -3.12 -1.54 15.54
N GLN A 109 -2.38 -2.58 15.90
CA GLN A 109 -1.24 -2.49 16.81
C GLN A 109 -0.19 -1.50 16.32
N ARG A 110 0.26 -0.60 17.19
CA ARG A 110 1.29 0.41 16.91
C ARG A 110 2.72 -0.12 16.95
N ASN A 111 2.92 -1.30 17.51
CA ASN A 111 4.24 -1.90 17.73
C ASN A 111 4.65 -2.74 16.52
N ALA A 112 5.01 -2.07 15.43
CA ALA A 112 5.90 -2.62 14.41
C ALA A 112 7.32 -2.13 14.71
N HIS A 113 8.26 -3.06 14.87
CA HIS A 113 9.66 -2.80 15.16
C HIS A 113 10.44 -2.48 13.87
N GLY A 114 10.23 -1.33 13.24
CA GLY A 114 10.83 -1.03 11.93
C GLY A 114 11.65 0.25 11.87
N THR A 115 12.68 0.27 11.00
CA THR A 115 13.32 1.53 10.60
C THR A 115 12.42 2.24 9.58
N ARG A 116 12.15 3.53 9.79
CA ARG A 116 11.42 4.35 8.81
C ARG A 116 12.29 4.52 7.57
N VAL A 117 11.78 4.11 6.41
CA VAL A 117 12.54 4.12 5.13
C VAL A 117 12.03 5.15 4.13
N GLY A 118 10.81 5.65 4.30
CA GLY A 118 10.24 6.65 3.39
C GLY A 118 8.81 7.06 3.75
N THR A 119 8.12 7.62 2.75
CA THR A 119 6.70 7.99 2.79
C THR A 119 6.03 7.59 1.48
N VAL A 120 4.77 7.19 1.53
CA VAL A 120 3.96 6.92 0.33
C VAL A 120 3.81 8.22 -0.45
N LEU A 121 4.21 8.24 -1.72
CA LEU A 121 3.97 9.39 -2.59
C LEU A 121 2.59 9.28 -3.22
N ALA A 122 1.93 10.41 -3.45
CA ALA A 122 0.74 10.41 -4.29
C ALA A 122 1.15 9.97 -5.70
N HIS A 123 0.45 8.99 -6.26
CA HIS A 123 0.56 8.72 -7.68
C HIS A 123 0.01 9.94 -8.41
N HIS A 124 0.89 10.79 -8.94
CA HIS A 124 0.48 11.74 -9.96
C HIS A 124 0.11 10.88 -11.17
N PRO A 125 -1.17 10.84 -11.61
CA PRO A 125 -1.45 10.22 -12.89
C PRO A 125 -0.52 10.89 -13.88
N ALA A 126 0.30 10.10 -14.58
CA ALA A 126 1.07 10.62 -15.70
C ALA A 126 0.07 11.43 -16.53
N ALA A 127 0.31 12.74 -16.62
CA ALA A 127 -0.50 13.61 -17.44
C ALA A 127 -0.68 12.89 -18.77
N ALA A 128 -1.93 12.64 -19.14
CA ALA A 128 -2.25 12.17 -20.47
C ALA A 128 -1.48 13.09 -21.42
N GLN A 129 -0.51 12.55 -22.17
CA GLN A 129 0.07 13.27 -23.29
C GLN A 129 -1.09 13.74 -24.16
N LEU A 130 -1.38 15.05 -24.09
CA LEU A 130 -2.21 15.72 -25.06
C LEU A 130 -1.46 15.63 -26.40
N PRO A 131 -2.12 15.23 -27.49
CA PRO A 131 -1.53 15.36 -28.81
C PRO A 131 -1.58 16.84 -29.19
N GLU A 132 -0.56 17.60 -28.83
CA GLU A 132 -0.34 18.94 -29.36
C GLU A 132 0.60 18.84 -30.56
N ASN A 133 0.02 18.89 -31.76
CA ASN A 133 0.53 19.58 -32.96
C ASN A 133 -0.43 19.39 -34.14
N GLU A 134 -1.60 20.05 -34.11
CA GLU A 134 -2.24 20.52 -35.34
C GLU A 134 -1.63 21.88 -35.68
N THR A 135 -0.82 21.89 -36.74
CA THR A 135 -0.26 23.10 -37.34
C THR A 135 -1.40 23.89 -38.00
N PRO A 136 -1.65 25.16 -37.68
CA PRO A 136 -2.55 25.98 -38.49
C PRO A 136 -1.83 26.35 -39.78
N THR A 137 -2.29 25.83 -40.91
CA THR A 137 -1.88 26.29 -42.23
C THR A 137 -2.42 27.71 -42.45
N GLU A 138 -1.52 28.68 -42.45
CA GLU A 138 -1.77 30.08 -42.80
C GLU A 138 -2.23 30.19 -44.27
N PRO A 139 -3.27 30.99 -44.61
CA PRO A 139 -3.69 31.18 -45.98
C PRO A 139 -2.86 32.29 -46.65
N ALA A 140 -2.46 32.04 -47.90
CA ALA A 140 -1.87 33.01 -48.82
C ALA A 140 -2.95 33.84 -49.53
#